data_AF-A0A2N2DNK9-F1
#
_entry.id   AF-A0A2N2DNK9-F1
#
_cell.length_a   1.000
_cell.length_b   1.000
_cell.length_c   1.000
_cell.angle_alpha   90.00
_cell.angle_beta   90.00
_cell.angle_gamma   90.00
#
_symmetry.space_group_name_H-M   'P 1'
#
loop_
_entity.id
_entity.type
_entity.pdbx_description
1 polymer ?
#
loop_
_entity_poly.entity_id
_entity_poly.type
_entity_poly.pdbx_seq_one_letter_code
_entity_poly.pdbx_strand_id
1 'polypeptide(L)'
;MNSFLIMLGFFVVLADQLTKYVVESLLYVGQSIPIIPQYFHITLVRNPGAMFGLMAHWRWFFIVVTIAALTILVLFMKDISGEVIYAKIGLVLIMSGAVGNLIDRL
;
A
#
# COMPACT_ATOMS: atom_id res chain seq x y z
N MET A 1 -7.30 -8.40 -18.47
CA MET A 1 -6.24 -8.49 -17.44
C MET A 1 -6.16 -9.95 -16.98
N ASN A 2 -4.98 -10.54 -16.88
CA ASN A 2 -4.83 -11.95 -16.50
C ASN A 2 -5.40 -12.18 -15.08
N SER A 3 -6.20 -13.23 -14.87
CA SER A 3 -6.76 -13.60 -13.56
C SER A 3 -5.68 -13.70 -12.47
N PHE A 4 -4.48 -14.16 -12.84
CA PHE A 4 -3.32 -14.19 -11.94
C PHE A 4 -2.98 -12.82 -11.35
N LEU A 5 -2.95 -11.78 -12.19
CA LEU A 5 -2.60 -10.41 -11.76
C LEU A 5 -3.66 -9.82 -10.83
N ILE A 6 -4.93 -10.16 -11.07
CA ILE A 6 -6.04 -9.73 -10.21
C ILE A 6 -5.93 -10.41 -8.84
N MET A 7 -5.72 -11.72 -8.81
CA MET A 7 -5.54 -12.48 -7.57
C MET A 7 -4.33 -11.99 -6.77
N LEU A 8 -3.22 -11.70 -7.46
CA LEU A 8 -2.02 -11.13 -6.85
C LEU A 8 -2.35 -9.80 -6.17
N GLY A 9 -3.00 -8.88 -6.89
CA GLY A 9 -3.34 -7.58 -6.33
C GLY A 9 -4.30 -7.69 -5.13
N PHE A 10 -5.32 -8.54 -5.24
CA PHE A 10 -6.24 -8.82 -4.13
C PHE A 10 -5.50 -9.37 -2.91
N PHE A 11 -4.61 -10.35 -3.10
CA PHE A 11 -3.84 -10.94 -2.01
C PHE A 11 -2.93 -9.91 -1.32
N VAL A 12 -2.28 -9.03 -2.09
CA VAL A 12 -1.41 -7.98 -1.53
C VAL A 12 -2.23 -6.98 -0.71
N VAL A 13 -3.38 -6.53 -1.19
CA VAL A 13 -4.27 -5.64 -0.42
C VAL A 13 -4.79 -6.35 0.84
N LEU A 14 -5.18 -7.61 0.74
CA LEU A 14 -5.66 -8.38 1.89
C LEU A 14 -4.55 -8.56 2.95
N ALA A 15 -3.33 -8.89 2.52
CA ALA A 15 -2.19 -9.03 3.42
C ALA A 15 -1.83 -7.70 4.10
N ASP A 16 -1.84 -6.58 3.36
CA ASP A 16 -1.63 -5.24 3.92
C ASP A 16 -2.67 -4.90 5.01
N GLN A 17 -3.95 -5.08 4.72
CA GLN A 17 -5.02 -4.75 5.67
C GLN A 17 -5.05 -5.69 6.88
N LEU A 18 -4.82 -6.98 6.67
CA LEU A 18 -4.76 -7.95 7.77
C LEU A 18 -3.56 -7.70 8.68
N THR A 19 -2.38 -7.40 8.12
CA THR A 19 -1.20 -7.08 8.94
C THR A 19 -1.39 -5.80 9.75
N LYS A 20 -1.96 -4.75 9.16
CA LYS A 20 -2.32 -3.51 9.88
C LYS A 20 -3.30 -3.79 11.02
N TYR A 21 -4.39 -4.50 10.73
CA TYR A 21 -5.38 -4.87 11.73
C TYR A 21 -4.77 -5.66 12.89
N VAL A 22 -3.92 -6.66 12.60
CA VAL A 22 -3.24 -7.45 13.62
C VAL A 22 -2.36 -6.55 14.49
N VAL A 23 -1.54 -5.69 13.90
CA VAL A 23 -0.64 -4.80 14.66
C VAL A 23 -1.44 -3.81 15.51
N GLU A 24 -2.51 -3.22 14.98
CA GLU A 24 -3.39 -2.31 15.73
C GLU A 24 -4.14 -3.00 16.88
N SER A 25 -4.44 -4.31 16.75
CA SER A 25 -5.09 -5.08 17.80
C SER A 25 -4.15 -5.51 18.94
N LEU A 26 -2.84 -5.52 18.68
CA LEU A 26 -1.83 -6.05 19.62
C LEU A 26 -0.98 -4.95 20.26
N LEU A 27 -0.82 -3.79 19.61
CA LEU A 27 0.09 -2.73 20.04
C LEU A 27 -0.63 -1.44 20.37
N TYR A 28 -0.05 -0.68 21.29
CA TYR A 28 -0.34 0.74 21.48
C TYR A 28 0.51 1.58 20.52
N VAL A 29 0.01 2.76 20.13
CA VAL A 29 0.78 3.69 19.27
C VAL A 29 2.10 4.05 19.95
N GLY A 30 3.21 3.88 19.22
CA GLY A 30 4.58 4.07 19.70
C GLY A 30 5.21 2.82 20.33
N GLN A 31 4.44 1.78 20.62
CA GLN A 31 4.97 0.52 21.12
C GLN A 31 5.79 -0.19 20.03
N SER A 32 6.92 -0.76 20.42
CA SER A 32 7.83 -1.53 19.56
C SER A 32 8.05 -2.93 20.12
N ILE A 33 7.89 -3.96 19.28
CA ILE A 33 8.24 -5.35 19.60
C ILE A 33 9.48 -5.74 18.78
N PRO A 34 10.59 -6.16 19.43
CA PRO A 34 11.75 -6.70 18.71
C PRO A 34 11.43 -8.09 18.13
N ILE A 35 11.65 -8.26 16.83
CA ILE A 35 11.57 -9.56 16.15
C ILE A 35 12.96 -10.15 15.97
N ILE A 36 13.89 -9.31 15.48
CA ILE A 36 15.33 -9.60 15.53
C ILE A 36 15.92 -8.49 16.39
N PRO A 37 16.37 -8.81 17.62
CA PRO A 37 16.95 -7.82 18.52
C PRO A 37 17.97 -6.94 17.78
N GLN A 38 17.97 -5.63 18.07
CA GLN A 38 18.81 -4.60 17.45
C GLN A 38 18.61 -4.32 15.95
N TYR A 39 18.04 -5.22 15.15
CA TYR A 39 17.94 -5.04 13.68
C TYR A 39 16.52 -4.82 13.17
N PHE A 40 15.53 -5.53 13.71
CA PHE A 40 14.17 -5.51 13.18
C PHE A 40 13.12 -5.49 14.29
N HIS A 41 12.30 -4.44 14.26
CA HIS A 41 11.23 -4.20 15.22
C HIS A 41 9.93 -3.94 14.46
N ILE A 42 8.82 -4.44 15.01
CA ILE A 42 7.48 -4.03 14.61
C ILE A 42 7.06 -2.89 15.55
N THR A 43 6.86 -1.71 14.97
CA THR A 43 6.44 -0.52 15.71
C THR A 43 5.12 0.00 15.14
N LEU A 44 4.12 0.21 16.00
CA LEU A 44 2.88 0.84 15.57
C LEU A 44 3.05 2.35 15.52
N VAL A 45 3.04 2.92 14.31
CA VAL A 45 3.08 4.37 14.08
C VAL A 45 1.90 4.76 13.19
N ARG A 46 1.20 5.84 13.56
CA ARG A 46 0.18 6.44 12.71
C ARG A 46 0.79 7.58 11.90
N ASN A 47 0.69 7.50 10.57
CA ASN A 47 1.20 8.53 9.67
C ASN A 47 0.06 9.41 9.12
N PRO A 48 -0.15 10.62 9.65
CA PRO A 48 -1.17 11.54 9.13
C PRO A 48 -0.77 12.22 7.80
N GLY A 49 0.44 12.00 7.30
CA GLY A 49 1.00 12.63 6.10
C GLY A 49 1.56 11.64 5.08
N ALA A 50 2.56 12.09 4.32
CA ALA A 50 3.34 11.29 3.38
C ALA A 50 4.62 10.72 4.04
N MET A 51 5.61 10.39 3.21
CA MET A 51 6.97 10.10 3.65
C MET A 51 7.51 11.26 4.51
N PHE A 52 8.21 10.93 5.60
CA PHE A 52 8.77 11.89 6.57
C PHE A 52 7.76 12.85 7.23
N GLY A 53 6.46 12.50 7.22
CA GLY A 53 5.42 13.36 7.82
C GLY A 53 5.09 14.61 7.01
N LEU A 54 5.56 14.72 5.76
CA LEU A 54 5.23 15.84 4.88
C LEU A 54 3.72 15.93 4.66
N MET A 55 3.19 17.16 4.67
CA MET A 55 1.77 17.47 4.48
C MET A 55 0.84 16.69 5.44
N ALA A 56 1.27 16.52 6.70
CA ALA A 56 0.42 15.95 7.74
C ALA A 56 -0.95 16.67 7.78
N HIS A 57 -2.03 15.88 7.92
CA HIS A 57 -3.42 16.34 7.95
C HIS A 57 -4.01 16.82 6.62
N TRP A 58 -3.27 16.74 5.51
CA TRP A 58 -3.79 17.00 4.16
C TRP A 58 -4.47 15.74 3.57
N ARG A 59 -5.38 15.13 4.33
CA ARG A 59 -6.01 13.84 4.00
C ARG A 59 -6.61 13.82 2.58
N TRP A 60 -7.39 14.85 2.24
CA TRP A 60 -8.06 14.95 0.93
C TRP A 60 -7.08 15.08 -0.24
N PHE A 61 -5.94 15.76 -0.04
CA PHE A 61 -4.90 15.84 -1.07
C PHE A 61 -4.39 14.44 -1.43
N PHE A 62 -4.09 13.60 -0.44
CA PHE A 62 -3.63 12.23 -0.70
C PHE A 62 -4.70 11.34 -1.33
N ILE A 63 -5.97 11.49 -0.95
CA ILE A 63 -7.07 10.75 -1.58
C ILE A 63 -7.13 11.09 -3.07
N VAL A 64 -7.19 12.38 -3.41
CA VAL A 64 -7.28 12.85 -4.81
C VAL A 64 -6.05 12.42 -5.61
N VAL A 65 -4.85 12.64 -5.09
CA VAL A 65 -3.60 12.29 -5.79
C VAL A 65 -3.50 10.79 -6.02
N THR A 66 -3.84 9.94 -5.04
CA THR A 66 -3.73 8.50 -5.27
C THR A 66 -4.84 7.96 -6.18
N ILE A 67 -6.06 8.52 -6.16
CA ILE A 67 -7.09 8.18 -7.17
C ILE A 67 -6.61 8.57 -8.58
N ALA A 68 -6.04 9.76 -8.74
CA ALA A 68 -5.48 10.20 -10.02
C ALA A 68 -4.33 9.29 -10.46
N ALA A 69 -3.39 8.96 -9.57
CA ALA A 69 -2.29 8.05 -9.85
C ALA A 69 -2.78 6.65 -10.24
N LEU A 70 -3.72 6.06 -9.49
CA LEU A 70 -4.31 4.76 -9.81
C LEU A 70 -4.97 4.77 -11.18
N THR A 71 -5.70 5.83 -11.52
CA THR A 71 -6.31 6.00 -12.85
C THR A 71 -5.26 6.00 -13.95
N ILE A 72 -4.17 6.78 -13.77
CA ILE A 72 -3.06 6.84 -14.72
C ILE A 72 -2.38 5.47 -14.87
N LEU A 73 -2.13 4.76 -13.76
CA LEU A 73 -1.47 3.45 -13.79
C LEU A 73 -2.35 2.40 -14.48
N VAL A 74 -3.66 2.42 -14.26
CA VAL A 74 -4.60 1.52 -14.96
C VAL A 74 -4.64 1.81 -16.46
N LEU A 75 -4.59 3.08 -16.87
CA LEU A 75 -4.51 3.44 -18.28
C LEU A 75 -3.18 2.97 -18.89
N PHE A 76 -2.06 3.28 -18.23
CA PHE A 76 -0.72 2.88 -18.66
C PHE A 76 -0.59 1.35 -18.77
N MET A 77 -1.24 0.58 -17.89
CA MET A 77 -1.22 -0.88 -17.94
C MET A 77 -1.78 -1.46 -19.25
N LYS A 78 -2.72 -0.75 -19.89
CA LYS A 78 -3.34 -1.19 -21.15
C LYS A 78 -2.36 -1.12 -22.32
N ASP A 79 -1.38 -0.21 -22.25
CA ASP A 79 -0.38 0.01 -23.29
C ASP A 79 0.83 -0.93 -23.16
N ILE A 80 0.98 -1.61 -22.03
CA ILE A 80 2.06 -2.60 -21.83
C ILE A 80 1.72 -3.89 -22.59
N SER A 81 2.61 -4.29 -23.50
CA SER A 81 2.46 -5.52 -24.29
C SER A 81 2.32 -6.77 -23.40
N GLY A 82 1.70 -7.82 -23.94
CA GLY A 82 1.43 -9.08 -23.23
C GLY A 82 2.68 -9.75 -22.67
N GLU A 83 3.80 -9.61 -23.36
CA GLU A 83 5.05 -10.34 -23.11
C GLU A 83 5.87 -9.79 -21.94
N VAL A 84 5.63 -8.54 -21.53
CA VAL A 84 6.35 -7.89 -20.43
C VAL A 84 5.66 -8.16 -19.08
N ILE A 85 5.56 -9.44 -18.72
CA ILE A 85 4.83 -9.90 -17.53
C ILE A 85 5.36 -9.27 -16.23
N TYR A 86 6.68 -9.10 -16.11
CA TYR A 86 7.31 -8.52 -14.92
C TYR A 86 6.94 -7.04 -14.72
N ALA A 87 6.77 -6.27 -15.80
CA ALA A 87 6.29 -4.88 -15.70
C ALA A 87 4.85 -4.84 -15.19
N LYS A 88 4.00 -5.76 -15.65
CA LYS A 88 2.61 -5.86 -15.18
C LYS A 88 2.53 -6.29 -13.72
N ILE A 89 3.38 -7.22 -13.28
CA ILE A 89 3.49 -7.60 -11.86
C ILE A 89 3.91 -6.39 -11.03
N GLY A 90 4.98 -5.69 -11.41
CA GLY A 90 5.44 -4.50 -10.69
C GLY A 90 4.35 -3.42 -10.58
N LEU A 91 3.61 -3.19 -11.66
CA LEU A 91 2.51 -2.22 -11.68
C LEU A 91 1.36 -2.63 -10.75
N VAL A 92 1.01 -3.92 -10.71
CA VAL A 92 0.01 -4.46 -9.78
C VAL A 92 0.46 -4.29 -8.33
N LEU A 93 1.73 -4.54 -8.02
CA LEU A 93 2.26 -4.35 -6.66
C LEU A 93 2.19 -2.86 -6.23
N ILE A 94 2.56 -1.94 -7.11
CA ILE A 94 2.45 -0.49 -6.86
C ILE A 94 0.99 -0.08 -6.64
N MET A 95 0.09 -0.48 -7.54
CA MET A 95 -1.34 -0.15 -7.43
C MET A 95 -1.95 -0.74 -6.16
N SER A 96 -1.60 -1.97 -5.79
CA SER A 96 -2.11 -2.63 -4.58
C SER A 96 -1.65 -1.91 -3.31
N GLY A 97 -0.37 -1.49 -3.25
CA GLY A 97 0.14 -0.67 -2.15
C GLY A 97 -0.51 0.71 -2.06
N ALA A 98 -0.81 1.33 -3.20
CA ALA A 98 -1.54 2.60 -3.26
C ALA A 98 -3.00 2.44 -2.79
N VAL A 99 -3.67 1.34 -3.18
CA VAL A 99 -5.04 1.01 -2.73
C VAL A 99 -5.07 0.75 -1.22
N GLY A 100 -4.15 -0.04 -0.67
CA GLY A 100 -4.07 -0.27 0.78
C GLY A 100 -3.93 1.03 1.57
N ASN A 101 -3.03 1.92 1.11
CA ASN A 101 -2.87 3.25 1.69
C ASN A 101 -4.09 4.18 1.52
N LEU A 102 -4.88 3.99 0.45
CA LEU A 102 -6.11 4.74 0.22
C LEU A 102 -7.20 4.27 1.18
N ILE A 103 -7.34 2.96 1.41
CA ILE A 103 -8.32 2.37 2.34
C ILE A 103 -8.14 2.97 3.74
N ASP A 104 -6.90 3.02 4.26
CA ASP A 104 -6.62 3.61 5.58
C ASP A 104 -6.98 5.11 5.66
N ARG A 105 -7.05 5.80 4.52
CA ARG A 105 -7.35 7.23 4.41
C ARG A 105 -8.82 7.51 4.13
N LEU A 106 -9.68 6.51 3.93
CA LEU A 106 -11.13 6.66 3.78
C LEU A 106 -11.84 6.48 5.13
#